data_AF-A0AA36GA28-F1
#
_entry.id   AF-A0AA36GA28-F1
#
_cell.length_a   1.000
_cell.length_b   1.000
_cell.length_c   1.000
_cell.angle_alpha   90.00
_cell.angle_beta   90.00
_cell.angle_gamma   90.00
#
_symmetry.space_group_name_H-M   'P 1'
#
loop_
_entity.id
_entity.type
_entity.pdbx_description
1 polymer ?
#
loop_
_entity_poly.entity_id
_entity_poly.type
_entity_poly.pdbx_seq_one_letter_code
_entity_poly.pdbx_strand_id
1 'polypeptide(L)'
;MADSTRVDEKEIARRESHLRAYPNPRESINPFTWAYPYKSAATIAGLGIGAAHAYNIWTKKPWYYAAFPRLGAIAALGYIGYCAGVLREHHNKTRDAIVEHYQQLHPEDFDHFKDRSGRPWSDVLLPWYPHRSQYTKYDAN
;
A
#
# COMPACT_ATOMS: atom_id res chain seq x y z
N MET A 1 29.26 -7.57 8.47
CA MET A 1 28.19 -8.49 8.94
C MET A 1 28.74 -9.91 8.96
N ALA A 2 28.24 -10.79 9.83
CA ALA A 2 28.55 -12.22 9.70
C ALA A 2 27.86 -12.78 8.44
N ASP A 3 28.48 -13.75 7.77
CA ASP A 3 27.89 -14.37 6.57
C ASP A 3 26.50 -14.97 6.84
N SER A 4 26.24 -15.40 8.08
CA SER A 4 24.95 -15.95 8.50
C SER A 4 23.80 -14.93 8.53
N THR A 5 24.09 -13.63 8.59
CA THR A 5 23.09 -12.56 8.62
C THR A 5 22.95 -11.85 7.28
N ARG A 6 23.84 -12.12 6.32
CA ARG A 6 23.78 -11.54 4.98
C ARG A 6 22.68 -12.25 4.19
N VAL A 7 21.75 -11.47 3.65
CA VAL A 7 20.72 -12.01 2.76
C VAL A 7 21.38 -12.35 1.42
N ASP A 8 21.08 -13.54 0.89
CA ASP A 8 21.58 -13.98 -0.41
C ASP A 8 21.15 -13.01 -1.53
N GLU A 9 22.02 -12.80 -2.51
CA GLU A 9 21.76 -11.85 -3.61
C GLU A 9 20.54 -12.26 -4.44
N LYS A 10 20.30 -13.57 -4.58
CA LYS A 10 19.10 -14.10 -5.26
C LYS A 10 17.82 -13.75 -4.50
N GLU A 11 17.86 -13.79 -3.18
CA GLU A 11 16.71 -13.43 -2.34
C GLU A 11 16.45 -11.93 -2.38
N ILE A 12 17.50 -11.10 -2.45
CA ILE A 12 17.36 -9.65 -2.64
C ILE A 12 16.74 -9.36 -4.02
N ALA A 13 17.25 -9.98 -5.09
CA ALA A 13 16.70 -9.81 -6.43
C ALA A 13 15.23 -10.26 -6.51
N ARG A 14 14.86 -11.36 -5.81
CA ARG A 14 13.47 -11.78 -5.65
C ARG A 14 12.64 -10.71 -4.97
N ARG A 15 13.12 -10.07 -3.90
CA ARG A 15 12.37 -9.00 -3.22
C ARG A 15 12.20 -7.78 -4.11
N GLU A 16 13.26 -7.33 -4.75
CA GLU A 16 13.25 -6.18 -5.66
C GLU A 16 12.29 -6.38 -6.83
N SER A 17 12.18 -7.61 -7.35
CA SER A 17 11.21 -7.92 -8.40
C SER A 17 9.76 -7.73 -7.96
N HIS A 18 9.46 -7.85 -6.66
CA HIS A 18 8.11 -7.68 -6.09
C HIS A 18 7.79 -6.23 -5.67
N LEU A 19 8.80 -5.33 -5.64
CA LEU A 19 8.61 -3.94 -5.22
C LEU A 19 7.97 -3.06 -6.28
N ARG A 20 8.15 -3.40 -7.57
CA ARG A 20 7.54 -2.64 -8.67
C ARG A 20 6.03 -2.84 -8.69
N ALA A 21 5.31 -1.98 -9.40
CA ALA A 21 3.87 -2.16 -9.59
C ALA A 21 3.60 -3.35 -10.53
N TYR A 22 2.66 -4.21 -10.14
CA TYR A 22 2.14 -5.36 -10.92
C TYR A 22 3.08 -6.54 -11.28
N PRO A 23 4.09 -6.91 -10.47
CA PRO A 23 4.89 -8.11 -10.72
C PRO A 23 4.13 -9.38 -10.33
N ASN A 24 3.19 -9.27 -9.39
CA ASN A 24 2.45 -10.41 -8.88
C ASN A 24 1.29 -10.77 -9.83
N PRO A 25 1.02 -12.08 -10.04
CA PRO A 25 -0.16 -12.50 -10.77
C PRO A 25 -1.42 -11.98 -10.07
N ARG A 26 -2.41 -11.60 -10.86
CA ARG A 26 -3.68 -11.09 -10.34
C ARG A 26 -4.46 -12.24 -9.69
N GLU A 27 -4.68 -12.15 -8.39
CA GLU A 27 -5.55 -13.05 -7.65
C GLU A 27 -6.92 -12.39 -7.45
N SER A 28 -8.00 -13.10 -7.78
CA SER A 28 -9.36 -12.57 -7.70
C SER A 28 -9.84 -12.33 -6.27
N ILE A 29 -9.32 -13.05 -5.28
CA ILE A 29 -9.75 -12.93 -3.87
C ILE A 29 -8.94 -11.86 -3.14
N ASN A 30 -7.68 -11.69 -3.53
CA ASN A 30 -6.76 -10.80 -2.84
C ASN A 30 -6.75 -9.41 -3.50
N PRO A 31 -7.42 -8.40 -2.90
CA PRO A 31 -7.52 -7.07 -3.49
C PRO A 31 -6.17 -6.38 -3.58
N PHE A 32 -5.16 -6.78 -2.80
CA PHE A 32 -3.82 -6.18 -2.84
C PHE A 32 -3.06 -6.52 -4.12
N THR A 33 -3.43 -7.59 -4.83
CA THR A 33 -2.82 -7.96 -6.12
C THR A 33 -3.39 -7.18 -7.31
N TRP A 34 -4.52 -6.50 -7.13
CA TRP A 34 -5.21 -5.85 -8.24
C TRP A 34 -4.52 -4.56 -8.71
N ALA A 35 -4.77 -4.19 -9.97
CA ALA A 35 -4.33 -2.90 -10.47
C ALA A 35 -5.02 -1.73 -9.76
N TYR A 36 -4.35 -0.59 -9.63
CA TYR A 36 -4.91 0.62 -9.00
C TYR A 36 -6.28 1.04 -9.57
N PRO A 37 -6.53 0.98 -10.90
CA PRO A 37 -7.85 1.28 -11.47
C PRO A 37 -8.95 0.37 -10.93
N TYR A 38 -8.70 -0.94 -10.89
CA TYR A 38 -9.68 -1.92 -10.39
C TYR A 38 -9.89 -1.82 -8.88
N LYS A 39 -8.81 -1.57 -8.12
CA LYS A 39 -8.88 -1.30 -6.68
C LYS A 39 -9.79 -0.11 -6.42
N SER A 40 -9.52 1.02 -7.08
CA SER A 40 -10.29 2.25 -6.88
C SER A 40 -11.74 2.09 -7.30
N ALA A 41 -12.01 1.44 -8.44
CA ALA A 41 -13.36 1.12 -8.88
C ALA A 41 -14.13 0.28 -7.85
N ALA A 42 -13.50 -0.78 -7.32
CA ALA A 42 -14.11 -1.65 -6.33
C ALA A 42 -14.34 -0.94 -4.99
N THR A 43 -13.40 -0.11 -4.54
CA THR A 43 -13.56 0.69 -3.32
C THR A 43 -14.73 1.66 -3.44
N ILE A 44 -14.82 2.42 -4.53
CA ILE A 44 -15.91 3.39 -4.75
C ILE A 44 -17.25 2.68 -4.92
N ALA A 45 -17.31 1.60 -5.69
CA ALA A 45 -18.52 0.80 -5.83
C ALA A 45 -18.97 0.19 -4.49
N GLY A 46 -18.04 -0.35 -3.71
CA GLY A 46 -18.30 -0.91 -2.37
C GLY A 46 -18.83 0.13 -1.39
N LEU A 47 -18.23 1.32 -1.37
CA LEU A 47 -18.74 2.46 -0.60
C LEU A 47 -20.14 2.88 -1.06
N GLY A 48 -20.39 2.88 -2.38
CA GLY A 48 -21.71 3.16 -2.95
C GLY A 48 -22.78 2.15 -2.51
N ILE A 49 -22.45 0.86 -2.49
CA ILE A 49 -23.33 -0.22 -1.99
C ILE A 49 -23.61 -0.01 -0.50
N GLY A 50 -22.58 0.25 0.31
CA GLY A 50 -22.71 0.51 1.74
C GLY A 50 -23.57 1.74 2.04
N ALA A 51 -23.37 2.83 1.30
CA ALA A 51 -24.17 4.05 1.41
C ALA A 51 -25.63 3.82 1.02
N ALA A 52 -25.89 3.09 -0.07
CA ALA A 52 -27.24 2.71 -0.46
C ALA A 52 -27.93 1.83 0.59
N HIS A 53 -27.18 0.95 1.25
CA HIS A 53 -27.67 0.12 2.35
C HIS A 53 -28.05 0.95 3.57
N ALA A 54 -27.16 1.82 4.01
CA ALA A 54 -27.42 2.73 5.12
C ALA A 54 -28.63 3.63 4.84
N TYR A 55 -28.76 4.14 3.62
CA TYR A 55 -29.91 4.94 3.19
C TYR A 55 -31.23 4.14 3.25
N ASN A 56 -31.21 2.86 2.86
CA ASN A 56 -32.40 2.00 2.96
C ASN A 56 -32.83 1.74 4.41
N ILE A 57 -31.86 1.47 5.30
CA ILE A 57 -32.14 1.31 6.73
C ILE A 57 -32.76 2.60 7.28
N TRP A 58 -32.19 3.75 6.96
CA TRP A 58 -32.68 5.04 7.43
C TRP A 58 -34.09 5.36 6.92
N THR A 59 -34.37 5.08 5.66
CA THR A 59 -35.69 5.31 5.04
C THR A 59 -36.68 4.17 5.27
N LYS A 60 -36.31 3.14 6.06
CA LYS A 60 -37.10 1.92 6.32
C LYS A 60 -37.56 1.22 5.04
N LYS A 61 -36.76 1.28 3.98
CA LYS A 61 -37.03 0.61 2.70
C LYS A 61 -36.34 -0.75 2.65
N PRO A 62 -36.95 -1.76 2.00
CA PRO A 62 -36.32 -3.05 1.82
C PRO A 62 -35.07 -2.93 0.92
N TRP A 63 -34.13 -3.85 1.08
CA TRP A 63 -32.84 -3.82 0.36
C TRP A 63 -32.98 -3.75 -1.17
N TYR A 64 -33.93 -4.51 -1.73
CA TYR A 64 -34.19 -4.60 -3.16
C TYR A 64 -34.97 -3.41 -3.73
N TYR A 65 -35.34 -2.41 -2.92
CA TYR A 65 -36.04 -1.22 -3.39
C TYR A 65 -35.23 -0.53 -4.49
N ALA A 66 -35.86 -0.23 -5.64
CA ALA A 66 -35.23 0.45 -6.76
C ALA A 66 -33.88 -0.19 -7.20
N ALA A 67 -33.80 -1.52 -7.22
CA ALA A 67 -32.57 -2.26 -7.51
C ALA A 67 -31.92 -1.85 -8.84
N PHE A 68 -32.67 -1.84 -9.95
CA PHE A 68 -32.11 -1.52 -11.28
C PHE A 68 -31.51 -0.11 -11.42
N PRO A 69 -32.20 0.99 -11.06
CA PRO A 69 -31.60 2.32 -11.15
C PRO A 69 -30.41 2.48 -10.19
N ARG A 70 -30.42 1.80 -9.03
CA ARG A 70 -29.30 1.82 -8.08
C ARG A 70 -28.09 1.06 -8.58
N LEU A 71 -28.29 -0.09 -9.21
CA LEU A 71 -27.21 -0.82 -9.88
C LEU A 71 -26.58 0.02 -10.98
N GLY A 72 -27.39 0.73 -11.77
CA GLY A 72 -26.89 1.70 -12.76
C GLY A 72 -26.06 2.82 -12.11
N ALA A 73 -26.53 3.40 -11.01
CA ALA A 73 -25.78 4.43 -10.27
C ALA A 73 -24.47 3.89 -9.67
N ILE A 74 -24.47 2.69 -9.10
CA ILE A 74 -23.28 2.03 -8.55
C ILE A 74 -22.28 1.73 -9.67
N ALA A 75 -22.74 1.28 -10.85
CA ALA A 75 -21.88 1.05 -12.00
C ALA A 75 -21.23 2.37 -12.49
N ALA A 76 -21.99 3.46 -12.56
CA ALA A 76 -21.47 4.78 -12.90
C ALA A 76 -20.43 5.26 -11.87
N LEU A 77 -20.70 5.11 -10.58
CA LEU A 77 -19.72 5.42 -9.52
C LEU A 77 -18.46 4.55 -9.62
N GLY A 78 -18.61 3.26 -9.90
CA GLY A 78 -17.49 2.36 -10.14
C GLY A 78 -16.63 2.79 -11.33
N TYR A 79 -17.25 3.26 -12.42
CA TYR A 79 -16.55 3.80 -13.58
C TYR A 79 -15.79 5.10 -13.26
N ILE A 80 -16.39 6.01 -12.48
CA ILE A 80 -15.70 7.20 -11.98
C ILE A 80 -14.49 6.81 -11.12
N GLY A 81 -14.67 5.82 -10.23
CA GLY A 81 -13.57 5.26 -9.43
C GLY A 81 -12.46 4.66 -10.30
N TYR A 82 -12.81 3.97 -11.38
CA TYR A 82 -11.83 3.46 -12.34
C TYR A 82 -10.99 4.59 -12.96
N CYS A 83 -11.64 5.65 -13.44
CA CYS A 83 -10.96 6.81 -14.04
C CYS A 83 -10.03 7.50 -13.03
N ALA A 84 -10.50 7.69 -11.79
CA ALA A 84 -9.67 8.24 -10.71
C ALA A 84 -8.45 7.34 -10.42
N GLY A 85 -8.63 6.02 -10.44
CA GLY A 85 -7.54 5.06 -10.28
C GLY A 85 -6.51 5.10 -11.41
N VAL A 86 -6.94 5.30 -12.67
CA VAL A 86 -6.02 5.49 -13.81
C VAL A 86 -5.19 6.75 -13.65
N LEU A 87 -5.82 7.87 -13.27
CA LEU A 87 -5.11 9.13 -13.02
C LEU A 87 -4.09 8.98 -11.88
N ARG A 88 -4.49 8.31 -10.79
CA ARG A 88 -3.60 8.04 -9.67
C ARG A 88 -2.42 7.15 -10.07
N GLU A 89 -2.67 6.13 -10.88
CA GLU A 89 -1.61 5.26 -11.40
C GLU A 89 -0.62 6.06 -12.26
N HIS A 90 -1.12 6.91 -13.15
CA HIS A 90 -0.28 7.76 -13.97
C HIS A 90 0.59 8.70 -13.13
N HIS A 91 0.01 9.36 -12.13
CA HIS A 91 0.74 10.22 -11.21
C HIS A 91 1.87 9.47 -10.48
N ASN A 92 1.59 8.27 -9.95
CA ASN A 92 2.60 7.47 -9.27
C ASN A 92 3.73 7.04 -10.20
N LYS A 93 3.42 6.62 -11.44
CA LYS A 93 4.43 6.27 -12.44
C LYS A 93 5.33 7.46 -12.78
N THR A 94 4.74 8.65 -12.97
CA THR A 94 5.51 9.87 -13.25
C THR A 94 6.40 10.25 -12.07
N ARG A 95 5.89 10.17 -10.84
CA ARG A 95 6.69 10.41 -9.63
C ARG A 95 7.88 9.46 -9.56
N ASP A 96 7.65 8.17 -9.74
CA ASP A 96 8.71 7.15 -9.63
C ASP A 96 9.75 7.32 -10.76
N ALA A 97 9.32 7.66 -11.97
CA ALA A 97 10.23 7.96 -13.09
C ALA A 97 11.12 9.20 -12.82
N ILE A 98 10.57 10.25 -12.19
CA ILE A 98 11.36 11.43 -11.81
C ILE A 98 12.40 11.08 -10.74
N VAL A 99 12.02 10.30 -9.74
CA VAL A 99 12.92 9.85 -8.68
C VAL A 99 14.04 8.98 -9.25
N GLU A 100 13.70 8.01 -10.11
CA GLU A 100 14.68 7.14 -10.78
C GLU A 100 15.65 7.96 -11.65
N HIS A 101 15.13 8.92 -12.41
CA HIS A 101 15.96 9.83 -13.21
C HIS A 101 16.90 10.68 -12.34
N TYR A 102 16.42 11.22 -11.21
CA TYR A 102 17.25 12.00 -10.28
C TYR A 102 18.37 11.14 -9.67
N GLN A 103 18.08 9.90 -9.29
CA GLN A 103 19.07 8.95 -8.77
C GLN A 103 20.16 8.64 -9.79
N GLN A 104 19.81 8.55 -11.08
CA GLN A 104 20.78 8.33 -12.15
C GLN A 104 21.65 9.56 -12.41
N LEU A 105 21.11 10.77 -12.25
CA LEU A 105 21.82 12.02 -12.49
C LEU A 105 22.82 12.36 -11.37
N HIS A 106 22.46 12.05 -10.13
CA HIS A 106 23.23 12.37 -8.92
C HIS A 106 23.64 11.12 -8.13
N PRO A 107 24.42 10.18 -8.70
CA PRO A 107 24.79 8.95 -8.01
C PRO A 107 25.58 9.21 -6.71
N GLU A 108 26.27 10.34 -6.60
CA GLU A 108 27.03 10.78 -5.43
C GLU A 108 26.15 10.98 -4.19
N ASP A 109 24.91 11.45 -4.35
CA ASP A 109 23.98 11.65 -3.24
C ASP A 109 23.49 10.32 -2.66
N PHE A 110 23.55 9.24 -3.45
CA PHE A 110 23.00 7.93 -3.11
C PHE A 110 24.08 6.87 -2.84
N ASP A 111 25.35 7.27 -2.72
CA ASP A 111 26.48 6.34 -2.57
C ASP A 111 26.35 5.45 -1.32
N HIS A 112 25.75 5.99 -0.26
CA HIS A 112 25.51 5.27 0.99
C HIS A 112 24.46 4.15 0.87
N PHE A 113 23.64 4.11 -0.19
CA PHE A 113 22.69 3.03 -0.45
C PHE A 113 23.32 1.84 -1.18
N LYS A 114 24.55 1.97 -1.69
CA LYS A 114 25.26 0.88 -2.37
C LYS A 114 25.71 -0.21 -1.38
N ASP A 115 25.97 0.16 -0.12
CA ASP A 115 26.18 -0.82 0.95
C ASP A 115 24.84 -1.37 1.48
N ARG A 116 24.40 -2.47 0.88
CA ARG A 116 23.17 -3.19 1.26
C ARG A 116 23.27 -3.87 2.63
N SER A 117 24.50 -4.16 3.08
CA SER A 117 24.75 -4.86 4.35
C SER A 117 24.83 -3.91 5.54
N GLY A 118 25.14 -2.63 5.30
CA GLY A 118 25.31 -1.63 6.34
C GLY A 118 26.38 -2.00 7.37
N ARG A 119 26.41 -1.24 8.48
CA ARG A 119 27.32 -1.51 9.60
C ARG A 119 26.88 -2.76 10.38
N PRO A 120 27.82 -3.66 10.74
CA PRO A 120 27.49 -4.81 11.58
C PRO A 120 27.09 -4.35 12.99
N TRP A 121 26.23 -5.13 13.64
CA TRP A 121 25.78 -4.85 15.02
C TRP A 121 26.92 -4.81 16.05
N SER A 122 28.06 -5.44 15.77
CA SER A 122 29.28 -5.32 16.59
C SER A 122 29.79 -3.89 16.70
N ASP A 123 29.55 -3.08 15.67
CA ASP A 123 30.09 -1.74 15.52
C ASP A 123 29.06 -0.67 15.92
N VAL A 124 27.84 -1.08 16.29
CA VAL A 124 26.72 -0.22 16.65
C VAL A 124 26.42 -0.36 18.14
N LEU A 125 26.75 0.66 18.93
CA LEU A 125 26.36 0.75 20.33
C LEU A 125 25.02 1.47 20.45
N LEU A 126 23.95 0.72 20.66
CA LEU A 126 22.65 1.28 21.00
C LEU A 126 22.48 1.41 22.52
N PRO A 127 21.80 2.46 23.01
CA PRO A 127 21.44 2.55 24.42
C PRO A 127 20.54 1.38 24.82
N TRP A 128 20.93 0.65 25.87
CA TRP A 128 20.14 -0.45 26.41
C TRP A 128 19.13 0.07 27.44
N TYR A 129 17.84 -0.09 27.14
CA TYR A 129 16.74 0.25 28.04
C TYR A 129 16.14 -1.04 28.63
N PRO A 130 16.49 -1.44 29.85
CA PRO A 130 15.92 -2.62 30.48
C PRO A 130 14.44 -2.43 30.79
N HIS A 131 13.63 -3.46 30.56
CA HIS A 131 12.27 -3.51 31.09
C HIS A 131 12.33 -3.71 32.61
N ARG A 132 12.03 -2.66 33.39
CA ARG A 132 12.00 -2.71 34.85
C ARG A 132 10.54 -2.74 35.31
N SER A 133 10.21 -3.65 36.23
CA SER A 133 8.90 -3.73 36.90
C SER A 133 8.61 -2.53 37.83
N GLN A 134 9.62 -1.69 38.09
CA GLN A 134 9.55 -0.54 39.01
C GLN A 134 8.94 0.72 38.38
N TYR A 135 8.67 0.74 37.07
CA TYR A 135 7.87 1.81 36.47
C TYR A 135 6.40 1.52 36.72
N THR A 136 5.91 1.93 37.90
CA THR A 136 4.47 2.12 38.10
C THR A 136 3.95 2.99 36.97
N LYS A 137 2.89 2.56 36.28
CA LYS A 137 2.10 3.45 35.43
C LYS A 137 1.81 4.70 36.25
N TYR A 138 2.24 5.86 35.78
CA TYR A 138 1.64 7.10 36.25
C TYR A 138 0.22 7.08 35.69
N ASP A 139 -0.75 6.78 36.55
CA ASP A 139 -2.15 7.05 36.26
C ASP A 139 -2.25 8.58 36.09
N ALA A 140 -2.49 9.01 34.85
CA ALA A 140 -2.83 10.39 34.57
C ALA A 140 -4.24 10.64 35.13
N ASN A 141 -4.31 11.49 36.16
CA ASN A 141 -5.56 12.12 36.60
C ASN A 141 -6.17 12.96 35.47
#